data_AF-A0AAU4BHD7-F1
#
_entry.id   AF-A0AAU4BHD7-F1
#
_cell.length_a   1.000
_cell.length_b   1.000
_cell.length_c   1.000
_cell.angle_alpha   90.00
_cell.angle_beta   90.00
_cell.angle_gamma   90.00
#
_symmetry.space_group_name_H-M   'P 1'
#
loop_
_entity.id
_entity.type
_entity.pdbx_description
1 polymer ?
#
loop_
_entity_poly.entity_id
_entity_poly.type
_entity_poly.pdbx_seq_one_letter_code
_entity_poly.pdbx_strand_id
1 'polypeptide(L)'
;MTDSFDMVRDLPNALADRTAAWTYIRGFAAMWHTPLTPEDGTPEAELTAAEEKLGFRLPAALHEAYALFGRRRDLHSNHDSLLSPDDFYVDDRKEALVFREENQGAAYWGVLLTDLDKPDPPVRTRPDLADKDEERWDGWLDAFSVSCVEMVLSEAVLAQDSLTDFGDIPDDGEYVRSLTRLPFPAYPKGEEGQNFYVGPGLLVSDGGGDWLCVRAVDEETLDRFREDVPAEWLNG
;
A
#
# COMPACT_ATOMS: atom_id res chain seq x y z
N MET A 1 -9.33 15.34 24.94
CA MET A 1 -8.09 15.31 24.14
C MET A 1 -8.26 14.13 23.23
N THR A 2 -8.61 14.36 21.97
CA THR A 2 -8.60 13.30 20.96
C THR A 2 -7.14 12.87 20.84
N ASP A 3 -6.85 11.60 21.08
CA ASP A 3 -5.51 11.08 20.89
C ASP A 3 -5.14 11.32 19.41
N SER A 4 -4.10 12.11 19.16
CA SER A 4 -3.66 12.42 17.79
C SER A 4 -3.15 11.12 17.16
N PHE A 5 -3.44 10.91 15.88
CA PHE A 5 -2.88 9.78 15.11
C PHE A 5 -1.35 9.79 15.19
N ASP A 6 -0.77 8.61 15.39
CA ASP A 6 0.67 8.37 15.43
C ASP A 6 1.02 7.10 14.64
N MET A 7 1.83 7.26 13.59
CA MET A 7 2.14 6.19 12.65
C MET A 7 2.84 4.98 13.28
N VAL A 8 3.62 5.17 14.36
CA VAL A 8 4.37 4.10 15.01
C VAL A 8 3.52 3.42 16.08
N ARG A 9 2.89 4.21 16.95
CA ARG A 9 2.10 3.74 18.08
C ARG A 9 0.85 3.00 17.63
N ASP A 10 0.20 3.47 16.57
CA ASP A 10 -1.11 2.97 16.16
C ASP A 10 -1.00 1.76 15.21
N LEU A 11 0.15 1.56 14.55
CA LEU A 11 0.35 0.51 13.55
C LEU A 11 0.18 -0.92 14.11
N PRO A 12 0.72 -1.30 15.29
CA PRO A 12 0.54 -2.67 15.80
C PRO A 12 -0.94 -3.08 15.95
N ASN A 13 -1.82 -2.15 16.32
CA ASN A 13 -3.26 -2.41 16.38
C ASN A 13 -3.85 -2.54 14.98
N ALA A 14 -3.45 -1.66 14.05
CA ALA A 14 -3.87 -1.70 12.65
C ALA A 14 -3.49 -3.01 11.95
N LEU A 15 -2.36 -3.61 12.33
CA LEU A 15 -1.91 -4.90 11.80
C LEU A 15 -2.64 -6.10 12.41
N ALA A 16 -3.25 -5.95 13.59
CA ALA A 16 -3.90 -7.03 14.32
C ALA A 16 -5.43 -7.04 14.16
N ASP A 17 -6.03 -5.91 13.80
CA ASP A 17 -7.49 -5.77 13.70
C ASP A 17 -7.89 -4.92 12.49
N ARG A 18 -8.82 -5.46 11.71
CA ARG A 18 -9.33 -4.83 10.49
C ARG A 18 -9.96 -3.45 10.74
N THR A 19 -10.69 -3.29 11.84
CA THR A 19 -11.32 -1.99 12.15
C THR A 19 -10.25 -0.95 12.49
N ALA A 20 -9.23 -1.35 13.25
CA ALA A 20 -8.07 -0.50 13.54
C ALA A 20 -7.28 -0.15 12.26
N ALA A 21 -7.18 -1.04 11.27
CA ALA A 21 -6.58 -0.73 9.96
C ALA A 21 -7.30 0.43 9.27
N TRP A 22 -8.63 0.43 9.28
CA TRP A 22 -9.43 1.54 8.73
C TRP A 22 -9.26 2.84 9.51
N THR A 23 -9.16 2.77 10.84
CA THR A 23 -8.82 3.94 11.66
C THR A 23 -7.43 4.49 11.33
N TYR A 24 -6.45 3.61 11.12
CA TYR A 24 -5.09 3.99 10.74
C TYR A 24 -5.07 4.69 9.38
N ILE A 25 -5.74 4.14 8.36
CA ILE A 25 -5.82 4.76 7.02
C ILE A 25 -6.52 6.13 7.07
N ARG A 26 -7.58 6.29 7.88
CA ARG A 26 -8.20 7.61 8.09
C ARG A 26 -7.23 8.62 8.72
N GLY A 27 -6.48 8.18 9.73
CA GLY A 27 -5.46 9.00 10.40
C GLY A 27 -4.34 9.40 9.45
N PHE A 28 -3.85 8.45 8.65
CA PHE A 28 -2.82 8.66 7.64
C PHE A 28 -3.29 9.66 6.58
N ALA A 29 -4.46 9.46 5.99
CA ALA A 29 -5.02 10.37 4.99
C ALA A 29 -5.19 11.80 5.52
N ALA A 30 -5.63 11.95 6.78
CA ALA A 30 -5.77 13.26 7.42
C ALA A 30 -4.43 13.94 7.71
N MET A 31 -3.36 13.16 7.93
CA MET A 31 -2.01 13.66 8.20
C MET A 31 -1.26 14.08 6.92
N TRP A 32 -1.37 13.28 5.86
CA TRP A 32 -0.55 13.41 4.65
C TRP A 32 -1.26 14.01 3.43
N HIS A 33 -2.59 14.02 3.44
CA HIS A 33 -3.42 14.54 2.36
C HIS A 33 -4.62 15.29 2.97
N THR A 34 -5.83 14.91 2.56
CA THR A 34 -7.09 15.41 3.12
C THR A 34 -7.81 14.30 3.89
N PRO A 35 -8.50 14.64 5.01
CA PRO A 35 -9.30 13.67 5.75
C PRO A 35 -10.35 12.98 4.87
N LEU A 36 -10.52 11.67 5.06
CA LEU A 36 -11.51 10.88 4.33
C LEU A 36 -12.95 11.32 4.67
N THR A 37 -13.77 11.44 3.63
CA THR A 37 -15.21 11.73 3.70
C THR A 37 -16.01 10.55 3.15
N PRO A 38 -17.33 10.47 3.36
CA PRO A 38 -18.16 9.43 2.74
C PRO A 38 -18.15 9.42 1.21
N GLU A 39 -17.78 10.53 0.56
CA GLU A 39 -17.76 10.68 -0.90
C GLU A 39 -16.52 10.02 -1.53
N ASP A 40 -15.49 9.78 -0.73
CA ASP A 40 -14.23 9.13 -1.10
C ASP A 40 -14.36 7.61 -1.29
N GLY A 41 -15.50 7.04 -0.89
CA GLY A 41 -15.83 5.65 -1.07
C GLY A 41 -16.46 5.33 -2.42
N THR A 42 -16.24 4.11 -2.88
CA THR A 42 -17.04 3.47 -3.93
C THR A 42 -18.47 3.22 -3.41
N PRO A 43 -19.52 3.62 -4.14
CA PRO A 43 -20.90 3.37 -3.77
C PRO A 43 -21.24 1.88 -3.74
N GLU A 44 -22.14 1.50 -2.84
CA GLU A 44 -22.66 0.13 -2.70
C GLU A 44 -23.17 -0.45 -4.02
N ALA A 45 -23.79 0.38 -4.87
CA ALA A 45 -24.32 -0.06 -6.15
C ALA A 45 -23.23 -0.51 -7.13
N GLU A 46 -22.07 0.15 -7.14
CA GLU A 46 -20.93 -0.22 -7.98
C GLU A 46 -20.29 -1.53 -7.45
N LEU A 47 -20.18 -1.68 -6.13
CA LEU A 47 -19.69 -2.92 -5.50
C LEU A 47 -20.63 -4.10 -5.77
N THR A 48 -21.94 -3.89 -5.65
CA THR A 48 -22.95 -4.92 -5.96
C THR A 48 -22.90 -5.33 -7.44
N ALA A 49 -22.75 -4.37 -8.35
CA ALA A 49 -22.62 -4.66 -9.78
C ALA A 49 -21.35 -5.50 -10.09
N ALA A 50 -20.23 -5.19 -9.42
CA ALA A 50 -19.01 -5.99 -9.53
C ALA A 50 -19.22 -7.43 -9.02
N GLU A 51 -19.86 -7.61 -7.86
CA GLU A 51 -20.20 -8.95 -7.33
C GLU A 51 -21.12 -9.75 -8.28
N GLU A 52 -22.12 -9.10 -8.87
CA GLU A 52 -23.02 -9.71 -9.84
C GLU A 52 -22.26 -10.15 -11.11
N LYS A 53 -21.34 -9.32 -11.60
CA LYS A 53 -20.47 -9.63 -12.75
C LYS A 53 -19.52 -10.80 -12.45
N LEU A 54 -18.93 -10.82 -11.25
CA LEU A 54 -18.00 -11.86 -10.81
C LEU A 54 -18.69 -13.19 -10.46
N GLY A 55 -19.97 -13.13 -10.08
CA GLY A 55 -20.75 -14.30 -9.67
C GLY A 55 -20.49 -14.75 -8.22
N PHE A 56 -19.85 -13.91 -7.41
CA PHE A 56 -19.60 -14.16 -5.99
C PHE A 56 -19.54 -12.85 -5.19
N ARG A 57 -19.70 -12.95 -3.87
CA ARG A 57 -19.59 -11.81 -2.95
C ARG A 57 -18.13 -11.47 -2.69
N LEU A 58 -17.82 -10.18 -2.59
CA LEU A 58 -16.49 -9.74 -2.19
C LEU A 58 -16.27 -10.05 -0.69
N PRO A 59 -15.03 -10.37 -0.28
CA PRO A 59 -14.67 -10.45 1.12
C PRO A 59 -14.99 -9.13 1.84
N ALA A 60 -15.38 -9.21 3.12
CA ALA A 60 -15.82 -8.04 3.88
C ALA A 60 -14.75 -6.92 3.93
N ALA A 61 -13.47 -7.28 4.08
CA ALA A 61 -12.37 -6.31 4.08
C ALA A 61 -12.21 -5.59 2.73
N LEU A 62 -12.43 -6.29 1.62
CA LEU A 62 -12.37 -5.71 0.28
C LEU A 62 -13.51 -4.70 0.09
N HIS A 63 -14.74 -5.12 0.41
CA HIS A 63 -15.92 -4.26 0.35
C HIS A 63 -15.75 -3.01 1.23
N GLU A 64 -15.31 -3.18 2.48
CA GLU A 64 -15.07 -2.08 3.42
C GLU A 64 -13.99 -1.11 2.95
N ALA A 65 -12.88 -1.59 2.38
CA ALA A 65 -11.81 -0.74 1.86
C ALA A 65 -12.28 0.14 0.70
N TYR A 66 -12.99 -0.44 -0.27
CA TYR A 66 -13.53 0.32 -1.40
C TYR A 66 -14.59 1.31 -0.95
N ALA A 67 -15.48 0.92 -0.02
CA ALA A 67 -16.45 1.84 0.57
C ALA A 67 -15.80 2.96 1.41
N LEU A 68 -14.56 2.77 1.88
CA LEU A 68 -13.82 3.75 2.67
C LEU A 68 -13.04 4.75 1.83
N PHE A 69 -12.27 4.27 0.86
CA PHE A 69 -11.30 5.09 0.12
C PHE A 69 -11.15 4.70 -1.35
N GLY A 70 -12.06 3.91 -1.93
CA GLY A 70 -11.95 3.40 -3.31
C GLY A 70 -11.94 4.46 -4.42
N ARG A 71 -12.23 5.73 -4.12
CA ARG A 71 -12.10 6.86 -5.06
C ARG A 71 -10.87 7.74 -4.79
N ARG A 72 -10.10 7.46 -3.74
CA ARG A 72 -8.91 8.22 -3.35
C ARG A 72 -7.67 7.69 -4.02
N ARG A 73 -7.60 7.87 -5.34
CA ARG A 73 -6.46 7.44 -6.16
C ARG A 73 -5.13 8.00 -5.64
N ASP A 74 -5.15 9.17 -5.01
CA ASP A 74 -3.98 9.77 -4.35
C ASP A 74 -3.46 8.98 -3.14
N LEU A 75 -4.24 8.03 -2.59
CA LEU A 75 -3.83 7.15 -1.50
C LEU A 75 -3.40 5.76 -1.97
N HIS A 76 -3.82 5.31 -3.15
CA HIS A 76 -3.71 3.90 -3.54
C HIS A 76 -3.25 3.67 -4.98
N SER A 77 -3.08 4.72 -5.78
CA SER A 77 -2.71 4.60 -7.19
C SER A 77 -1.94 5.81 -7.75
N ASN A 78 -0.91 6.22 -7.03
CA ASN A 78 0.10 7.17 -7.51
C ASN A 78 1.12 6.48 -8.44
N HIS A 79 1.50 5.23 -8.14
CA HIS A 79 2.41 4.42 -8.93
C HIS A 79 1.68 3.17 -9.45
N ASP A 80 1.35 2.23 -8.58
CA ASP A 80 0.60 1.03 -8.96
C ASP A 80 -0.89 1.35 -9.15
N SER A 81 -1.68 0.39 -9.62
CA SER A 81 -3.10 0.59 -9.84
C SER A 81 -3.94 -0.37 -9.00
N LEU A 82 -4.67 0.20 -8.03
CA LEU A 82 -5.84 -0.47 -7.46
C LEU A 82 -6.96 -0.41 -8.49
N LEU A 83 -7.43 -1.57 -8.93
CA LEU A 83 -8.44 -1.68 -9.97
C LEU A 83 -9.76 -1.08 -9.51
N SER A 84 -10.53 -0.48 -10.42
CA SER A 84 -11.92 -0.15 -10.09
C SER A 84 -12.74 -1.45 -9.96
N PRO A 85 -13.86 -1.46 -9.23
CA PRO A 85 -14.70 -2.66 -9.11
C PRO A 85 -15.17 -3.21 -10.47
N ASP A 86 -15.40 -2.34 -11.46
CA ASP A 86 -15.79 -2.73 -12.81
C ASP A 86 -14.64 -3.40 -13.58
N ASP A 87 -13.40 -3.16 -13.17
CA ASP A 87 -12.19 -3.73 -13.77
C ASP A 87 -11.73 -5.01 -13.08
N PHE A 88 -12.36 -5.42 -11.97
CA PHE A 88 -12.08 -6.72 -11.35
C PHE A 88 -12.23 -7.87 -12.34
N TYR A 89 -11.29 -8.80 -12.24
CA TYR A 89 -11.32 -10.03 -13.00
C TYR A 89 -10.76 -11.20 -12.18
N VAL A 90 -11.24 -12.39 -12.55
CA VAL A 90 -10.60 -13.63 -12.13
C VAL A 90 -9.56 -13.96 -13.18
N ASP A 91 -8.34 -14.28 -12.75
CA ASP A 91 -7.23 -14.63 -13.62
C ASP A 91 -7.57 -15.80 -14.58
N ASP A 92 -6.73 -16.00 -15.58
CA ASP A 92 -6.99 -16.98 -16.64
C ASP A 92 -7.04 -18.42 -16.12
N ARG A 93 -6.31 -18.73 -15.04
CA ARG A 93 -6.31 -20.05 -14.40
C ARG A 93 -7.45 -20.28 -13.43
N LYS A 94 -8.26 -19.25 -13.17
CA LYS A 94 -9.39 -19.31 -12.24
C LYS A 94 -8.96 -19.66 -10.81
N GLU A 95 -7.85 -19.08 -10.38
CA GLU A 95 -7.24 -19.28 -9.06
C GLU A 95 -7.47 -18.08 -8.14
N ALA A 96 -7.47 -16.85 -8.66
CA ALA A 96 -7.56 -15.64 -7.86
C ALA A 96 -8.42 -14.53 -8.48
N LEU A 97 -9.07 -13.75 -7.62
CA LEU A 97 -9.60 -12.43 -7.93
C LEU A 97 -8.44 -11.43 -7.91
N VAL A 98 -8.16 -10.80 -9.04
CA VAL A 98 -7.14 -9.74 -9.15
C VAL A 98 -7.78 -8.39 -8.83
N PHE A 99 -7.14 -7.61 -7.96
CA PHE A 99 -7.63 -6.29 -7.55
C PHE A 99 -6.58 -5.17 -7.64
N ARG A 100 -5.30 -5.49 -7.82
CA ARG A 100 -4.21 -4.51 -7.95
C ARG A 100 -3.19 -5.00 -8.99
N GLU A 101 -2.66 -4.06 -9.76
CA GLU A 101 -1.66 -4.30 -10.80
C GLU A 101 -0.48 -3.36 -10.63
N GLU A 102 0.73 -3.87 -10.87
CA GLU A 102 1.95 -3.07 -10.90
C GLU A 102 1.94 -2.18 -12.16
N ASN A 103 2.56 -1.01 -12.08
CA ASN A 103 2.39 0.05 -13.09
C ASN A 103 2.89 -0.29 -14.51
N GLN A 104 3.77 -1.28 -14.65
CA GLN A 104 4.29 -1.81 -15.91
C GLN A 104 3.74 -3.22 -16.21
N GLY A 105 2.84 -3.73 -15.36
CA GLY A 105 2.28 -5.07 -15.48
C GLY A 105 3.27 -6.16 -15.10
N ALA A 106 4.31 -5.87 -14.31
CA ALA A 106 5.30 -6.86 -13.89
C ALA A 106 4.79 -7.78 -12.78
N ALA A 107 3.77 -7.36 -12.02
CA ALA A 107 3.18 -8.13 -10.95
C ALA A 107 1.68 -7.80 -10.75
N TYR A 108 0.98 -8.75 -10.15
CA TYR A 108 -0.45 -8.67 -9.85
C TYR A 108 -0.71 -9.10 -8.40
N TRP A 109 -1.63 -8.45 -7.72
CA TRP A 109 -2.08 -8.84 -6.39
C TRP A 109 -3.55 -9.24 -6.39
N GLY A 110 -3.84 -10.29 -5.62
CA GLY A 110 -5.16 -10.91 -5.63
C GLY A 110 -5.48 -11.67 -4.35
N VAL A 111 -6.74 -12.09 -4.28
CA VAL A 111 -7.27 -13.01 -3.26
C VAL A 111 -7.60 -14.33 -3.94
N LEU A 112 -7.11 -15.44 -3.41
CA LEU A 112 -7.45 -16.76 -3.94
C LEU A 112 -8.96 -17.01 -3.85
N LEU A 113 -9.54 -17.61 -4.88
CA LEU A 113 -10.99 -17.92 -4.90
C LEU A 113 -11.39 -18.85 -3.75
N THR A 114 -10.46 -19.70 -3.29
CA THR A 114 -10.66 -20.60 -2.14
C THR A 114 -10.69 -19.89 -0.79
N ASP A 115 -10.31 -18.61 -0.74
CA ASP A 115 -10.24 -17.81 0.49
C ASP A 115 -11.35 -16.73 0.56
N LEU A 116 -12.25 -16.66 -0.44
CA LEU A 116 -13.30 -15.63 -0.50
C LEU A 116 -14.33 -15.69 0.65
N ASP A 117 -14.44 -16.82 1.34
CA ASP A 117 -15.30 -16.99 2.51
C ASP A 117 -14.69 -16.35 3.77
N LYS A 118 -13.39 -16.04 3.76
CA LYS A 118 -12.72 -15.34 4.86
C LYS A 118 -13.11 -13.86 4.82
N PRO A 119 -13.49 -13.29 5.97
CA PRO A 119 -13.90 -11.88 6.03
C PRO A 119 -12.74 -10.91 5.75
N ASP A 120 -11.50 -11.32 6.03
CA ASP A 120 -10.27 -10.57 5.75
C ASP A 120 -9.22 -11.57 5.23
N PRO A 121 -9.26 -11.89 3.93
CA PRO A 121 -8.47 -12.98 3.37
C PRO A 121 -7.00 -12.57 3.19
N PRO A 122 -6.08 -13.54 3.17
CA PRO A 122 -4.71 -13.27 2.76
C PRO A 122 -4.64 -12.75 1.33
N VAL A 123 -3.68 -11.87 1.07
CA VAL A 123 -3.32 -11.41 -0.27
C VAL A 123 -2.18 -12.28 -0.81
N ARG A 124 -2.21 -12.49 -2.12
CA ARG A 124 -1.19 -13.17 -2.90
C ARG A 124 -0.64 -12.24 -3.96
N THR A 125 0.61 -12.47 -4.34
CA THR A 125 1.24 -11.82 -5.49
C THR A 125 1.53 -12.86 -6.57
N ARG A 126 1.52 -12.44 -7.82
CA ARG A 126 1.94 -13.25 -8.97
C ARG A 126 2.74 -12.37 -9.93
N PRO A 127 3.98 -12.72 -10.27
CA PRO A 127 4.75 -12.01 -11.29
C PRO A 127 4.24 -12.31 -12.69
N ASP A 128 4.43 -11.39 -13.63
CA ASP A 128 4.27 -11.61 -15.06
C ASP A 128 5.58 -12.15 -15.63
N LEU A 129 5.68 -13.48 -15.77
CA LEU A 129 6.91 -14.13 -16.24
C LEU A 129 6.86 -14.40 -17.74
N ALA A 130 8.03 -14.52 -18.37
CA ALA A 130 8.12 -14.95 -19.76
C ALA A 130 7.62 -16.39 -19.94
N ASP A 131 7.94 -17.27 -18.99
CA ASP A 131 7.38 -18.61 -18.91
C ASP A 131 6.12 -18.60 -18.03
N LYS A 132 4.96 -18.57 -18.69
CA LYS A 132 3.67 -18.56 -18.00
C LYS A 132 3.51 -19.80 -17.12
N ASP A 133 4.04 -20.96 -17.49
CA ASP A 133 3.87 -22.20 -16.72
C ASP A 133 4.61 -22.19 -15.38
N GLU A 134 5.52 -21.24 -15.15
CA GLU A 134 6.21 -21.05 -13.86
C GLU A 134 5.48 -20.09 -12.92
N GLU A 135 4.57 -19.24 -13.41
CA GLU A 135 3.86 -18.26 -12.58
C GLU A 135 3.04 -18.94 -11.48
N ARG A 136 3.15 -18.49 -10.23
CA ARG A 136 2.34 -18.97 -9.11
C ARG A 136 1.82 -17.79 -8.32
N TRP A 137 0.69 -17.99 -7.67
CA TRP A 137 0.21 -17.09 -6.62
C TRP A 137 0.93 -17.41 -5.33
N ASP A 138 1.96 -16.64 -5.01
CA ASP A 138 2.73 -16.76 -3.78
C ASP A 138 2.14 -15.85 -2.69
N GLY A 139 2.55 -16.08 -1.43
CA GLY A 139 2.13 -15.22 -0.31
C GLY A 139 2.42 -13.75 -0.61
N TRP A 140 1.66 -12.82 -0.04
CA TRP A 140 2.06 -11.40 0.05
C TRP A 140 1.93 -10.94 1.50
N LEU A 141 0.71 -10.82 2.01
CA LEU A 141 0.42 -10.49 3.41
C LEU A 141 -0.78 -11.31 3.86
N ASP A 142 -0.82 -11.66 5.15
CA ASP A 142 -1.80 -12.62 5.68
C ASP A 142 -3.23 -12.07 5.83
N ALA A 143 -3.43 -10.77 5.57
CA ALA A 143 -4.73 -10.12 5.57
C ALA A 143 -4.80 -9.00 4.52
N PHE A 144 -5.99 -8.80 3.95
CA PHE A 144 -6.27 -7.76 2.98
C PHE A 144 -6.21 -6.38 3.61
N SER A 145 -6.74 -6.22 4.82
CA SER A 145 -6.65 -4.96 5.58
C SER A 145 -5.20 -4.52 5.82
N VAL A 146 -4.30 -5.46 6.13
CA VAL A 146 -2.86 -5.20 6.27
C VAL A 146 -2.24 -4.79 4.92
N SER A 147 -2.66 -5.43 3.82
CA SER A 147 -2.24 -5.03 2.47
C SER A 147 -2.74 -3.64 2.08
N CYS A 148 -3.90 -3.20 2.58
CA CYS A 148 -4.35 -1.83 2.38
C CYS A 148 -3.47 -0.82 3.13
N VAL A 149 -3.03 -1.13 4.35
CA VAL A 149 -2.09 -0.27 5.09
C VAL A 149 -0.76 -0.21 4.36
N GLU A 150 -0.24 -1.35 3.89
CA GLU A 150 0.97 -1.42 3.06
C GLU A 150 0.84 -0.51 1.85
N MET A 151 -0.17 -0.75 1.03
CA MET A 151 -0.43 -0.02 -0.20
C MET A 151 -0.48 1.50 0.03
N VAL A 152 -1.16 1.97 1.07
CA VAL A 152 -1.26 3.41 1.37
C VAL A 152 0.09 4.02 1.75
N LEU A 153 0.95 3.27 2.46
CA LEU A 153 2.30 3.73 2.78
C LEU A 153 3.21 3.75 1.54
N SER A 154 3.13 2.70 0.72
CA SER A 154 3.90 2.54 -0.53
C SER A 154 3.56 3.63 -1.53
N GLU A 155 2.27 3.80 -1.81
CA GLU A 155 1.79 4.76 -2.81
C GLU A 155 2.06 6.20 -2.39
N ALA A 156 2.14 6.48 -1.09
CA ALA A 156 2.51 7.81 -0.60
C ALA A 156 3.96 8.18 -0.95
N VAL A 157 4.93 7.28 -0.70
CA VAL A 157 6.35 7.54 -1.01
C VAL A 157 6.65 7.46 -2.51
N LEU A 158 5.82 6.76 -3.28
CA LEU A 158 5.96 6.63 -4.74
C LEU A 158 5.20 7.73 -5.53
N ALA A 159 4.55 8.67 -4.85
CA ALA A 159 3.92 9.81 -5.52
C ALA A 159 4.97 10.62 -6.31
N GLN A 160 4.57 11.18 -7.45
CA GLN A 160 5.42 12.05 -8.27
C GLN A 160 4.95 13.50 -8.10
N ASP A 161 5.23 14.08 -6.94
CA ASP A 161 4.88 15.47 -6.60
C ASP A 161 6.10 16.21 -6.02
N SER A 162 5.96 17.49 -5.63
CA SER A 162 7.09 18.27 -5.09
C SER A 162 7.47 17.90 -3.65
N LEU A 163 6.77 16.94 -3.03
CA LEU A 163 6.99 16.50 -1.65
C LEU A 163 7.63 15.11 -1.59
N THR A 164 7.99 14.54 -2.73
CA THR A 164 8.67 13.26 -2.84
C THR A 164 10.01 13.37 -3.57
N ASP A 165 10.93 12.47 -3.24
CA ASP A 165 12.16 12.27 -4.01
C ASP A 165 12.66 10.83 -3.88
N PHE A 166 13.58 10.47 -4.77
CA PHE A 166 14.16 9.14 -4.88
C PHE A 166 15.69 9.27 -4.91
N GLY A 167 16.40 8.44 -4.17
CA GLY A 167 17.86 8.44 -4.15
C GLY A 167 18.42 7.04 -4.00
N ASP A 168 19.71 6.86 -4.26
CA ASP A 168 20.39 5.61 -3.91
C ASP A 168 20.40 5.42 -2.38
N ILE A 169 20.51 4.16 -1.95
CA ILE A 169 20.60 3.84 -0.53
C ILE A 169 22.05 4.07 -0.06
N PRO A 170 22.30 4.96 0.93
CA PRO A 170 23.65 5.18 1.42
C PRO A 170 24.26 3.92 2.05
N ASP A 171 25.50 3.60 1.66
CA ASP A 171 26.26 2.42 2.12
C ASP A 171 26.47 2.35 3.64
N ASP A 172 26.46 3.50 4.32
CA ASP A 172 26.79 3.60 5.75
C ASP A 172 25.60 3.30 6.68
N GLY A 173 24.38 3.25 6.13
CA GLY A 173 23.14 3.06 6.88
C GLY A 173 22.92 4.12 7.97
N GLU A 174 23.58 5.28 7.91
CA GLU A 174 23.44 6.31 8.95
C GLU A 174 22.09 7.04 8.87
N TYR A 175 21.51 7.11 7.67
CA TYR A 175 20.23 7.78 7.40
C TYR A 175 19.07 7.24 8.25
N VAL A 176 19.08 5.94 8.60
CA VAL A 176 18.01 5.36 9.44
C VAL A 176 18.18 5.65 10.93
N ARG A 177 19.32 6.19 11.40
CA ARG A 177 19.57 6.40 12.84
C ARG A 177 18.67 7.45 13.46
N SER A 178 18.24 8.44 12.68
CA SER A 178 17.30 9.49 13.10
C SER A 178 15.83 9.10 12.85
N LEU A 179 15.59 7.95 12.20
CA LEU A 179 14.27 7.48 11.82
C LEU A 179 13.82 6.32 12.72
N THR A 180 12.51 6.19 12.87
CA THR A 180 11.90 5.05 13.56
C THR A 180 11.35 4.08 12.53
N ARG A 181 11.89 2.87 12.48
CA ARG A 181 11.35 1.80 11.64
C ARG A 181 9.93 1.44 12.09
N LEU A 182 8.99 1.43 11.16
CA LEU A 182 7.65 0.91 11.39
C LEU A 182 7.71 -0.61 11.57
N PRO A 183 7.05 -1.19 12.60
CA PRO A 183 7.01 -2.63 12.83
C PRO A 183 6.08 -3.35 11.83
N PHE A 184 6.29 -3.11 10.53
CA PHE A 184 5.54 -3.75 9.45
C PHE A 184 5.94 -5.23 9.33
N PRO A 185 5.01 -6.16 9.01
CA PRO A 185 5.34 -7.55 8.77
C PRO A 185 6.37 -7.71 7.65
N ALA A 186 7.16 -8.78 7.74
CA ALA A 186 8.05 -9.16 6.66
C ALA A 186 7.25 -9.67 5.46
N TYR A 187 7.70 -9.30 4.27
CA TYR A 187 7.19 -9.83 3.02
C TYR A 187 7.70 -11.26 2.81
N PRO A 188 7.02 -12.04 1.95
CA PRO A 188 7.41 -13.40 1.62
C PRO A 188 8.86 -13.51 1.19
N LYS A 189 9.46 -14.65 1.53
CA LYS A 189 10.87 -14.91 1.28
C LYS A 189 11.16 -14.95 -0.23
N GLY A 190 11.99 -14.03 -0.71
CA GLY A 190 12.37 -13.93 -2.12
C GLY A 190 11.75 -12.72 -2.83
N GLU A 191 10.75 -12.07 -2.21
CA GLU A 191 10.28 -10.74 -2.58
C GLU A 191 11.12 -9.71 -1.81
N GLU A 192 11.65 -8.71 -2.48
CA GLU A 192 12.37 -7.59 -1.87
C GLU A 192 11.37 -6.67 -1.18
N GLY A 193 10.89 -7.13 -0.02
CA GLY A 193 9.93 -6.39 0.79
C GLY A 193 10.52 -5.11 1.37
N GLN A 194 9.90 -3.98 1.06
CA GLN A 194 10.36 -2.68 1.54
C GLN A 194 10.12 -2.47 3.04
N ASN A 195 11.02 -1.74 3.69
CA ASN A 195 10.89 -1.29 5.06
C ASN A 195 10.49 0.18 5.09
N PHE A 196 9.52 0.49 5.94
CA PHE A 196 9.09 1.86 6.18
C PHE A 196 9.73 2.43 7.44
N TYR A 197 10.09 3.70 7.36
CA TYR A 197 10.68 4.48 8.45
C TYR A 197 9.95 5.81 8.54
N VAL A 198 9.81 6.33 9.75
CA VAL A 198 9.20 7.64 9.98
C VAL A 198 10.13 8.55 10.78
N GLY A 199 10.15 9.81 10.39
CA GLY A 199 10.83 10.90 11.09
C GLY A 199 9.86 12.07 11.28
N PRO A 200 10.29 13.17 11.94
CA PRO A 200 9.46 14.37 12.06
C PRO A 200 9.05 14.91 10.69
N GLY A 201 7.78 14.70 10.30
CA GLY A 201 7.25 15.13 9.00
C GLY A 201 7.73 14.30 7.80
N LEU A 202 8.27 13.10 8.02
CA LEU A 202 8.86 12.23 6.99
C LEU A 202 8.28 10.83 7.04
N LEU A 203 8.00 10.28 5.87
CA LEU A 203 7.83 8.86 5.60
C LEU A 203 8.89 8.44 4.59
N VAL A 204 9.65 7.41 4.90
CA VAL A 204 10.76 6.91 4.09
C VAL A 204 10.58 5.42 3.86
N SER A 205 10.89 4.94 2.67
CA SER A 205 10.96 3.53 2.31
C SER A 205 12.32 3.22 1.72
N ASP A 206 12.86 2.03 2.00
CA ASP A 206 14.07 1.53 1.34
C ASP A 206 13.80 0.82 0.00
N GLY A 207 12.54 0.83 -0.47
CA GLY A 207 12.18 0.30 -1.79
C GLY A 207 12.55 -1.16 -2.00
N GLY A 208 12.71 -1.96 -0.94
CA GLY A 208 13.14 -3.36 -1.04
C GLY A 208 14.67 -3.55 -1.06
N GLY A 209 15.44 -2.46 -1.05
CA GLY A 209 16.89 -2.48 -1.21
C GLY A 209 17.38 -1.84 -2.51
N ASP A 210 16.47 -1.43 -3.39
CA ASP A 210 16.80 -0.81 -4.67
C ASP A 210 17.06 0.70 -4.55
N TRP A 211 16.11 1.44 -3.96
CA TRP A 211 16.14 2.90 -3.88
C TRP A 211 15.51 3.41 -2.59
N LEU A 212 16.06 4.51 -2.08
CA LEU A 212 15.47 5.27 -0.99
C LEU A 212 14.34 6.17 -1.54
N CYS A 213 13.10 5.90 -1.14
CA CYS A 213 11.93 6.73 -1.46
C CYS A 213 11.56 7.57 -0.23
N VAL A 214 11.37 8.87 -0.39
CA VAL A 214 10.95 9.75 0.70
C VAL A 214 9.71 10.55 0.32
N ARG A 215 8.81 10.72 1.29
CA ARG A 215 7.73 11.72 1.29
C ARG A 215 7.86 12.63 2.51
N ALA A 216 7.79 13.93 2.29
CA ALA A 216 7.74 14.95 3.33
C ALA A 216 6.36 15.61 3.42
N VAL A 217 6.07 16.24 4.56
CA VAL A 217 4.85 17.03 4.75
C VAL A 217 4.90 18.40 4.07
N ASP A 218 6.11 18.90 3.78
CA ASP A 218 6.38 20.15 3.08
C ASP A 218 7.78 20.13 2.41
N GLU A 219 8.01 21.08 1.50
CA GLU A 219 9.26 21.18 0.72
C GLU A 219 10.48 21.46 1.62
N GLU A 220 10.33 22.26 2.69
CA GLU A 220 11.43 22.58 3.62
C GLU A 220 11.91 21.34 4.38
N THR A 221 10.99 20.45 4.76
CA THR A 221 11.32 19.18 5.41
C THR A 221 12.01 18.23 4.43
N LEU A 222 11.58 18.22 3.16
CA LEU A 222 12.24 17.43 2.12
C LEU A 222 13.65 17.94 1.81
N ASP A 223 13.84 19.26 1.68
CA ASP A 223 15.15 19.89 1.46
C ASP A 223 16.13 19.53 2.58
N ARG A 224 15.72 19.68 3.84
CA ARG A 224 16.56 19.33 5.00
C ARG A 224 16.95 17.86 5.00
N PHE A 225 16.03 16.96 4.67
CA PHE A 225 16.33 15.54 4.60
C PHE A 225 17.37 15.22 3.52
N ARG A 226 17.27 15.87 2.35
CA ARG A 226 18.23 15.71 1.25
C ARG A 226 19.63 16.24 1.60
N GLU A 227 19.70 17.33 2.36
CA GLU A 227 20.98 17.87 2.85
C GLU A 227 21.66 16.95 3.87
N ASP A 228 20.87 16.29 4.73
CA ASP A 228 21.38 15.42 5.81
C ASP A 228 21.73 14.01 5.32
N VAL A 229 21.10 13.53 4.24
CA VAL A 229 21.28 12.18 3.71
C VAL A 229 22.11 12.20 2.42
N PRO A 230 23.32 11.62 2.43
CA PRO A 230 24.24 11.67 1.29
C PRO A 230 23.85 10.66 0.21
N ALA A 231 22.74 10.92 -0.47
CA ALA A 231 22.25 10.17 -1.62
C ALA A 231 22.31 11.02 -2.90
N GLU A 232 22.46 10.37 -4.05
CA GLU A 232 22.23 10.90 -5.38
C GLU A 232 20.72 11.02 -5.63
N TRP A 233 20.14 12.11 -5.13
CA TRP A 233 18.72 12.43 -5.28
C TRP A 233 18.35 12.73 -6.73
N LEU A 234 17.23 12.17 -7.20
CA LEU A 234 16.74 12.30 -8.57
C LEU A 234 16.41 13.76 -8.93
N ASN A 235 15.89 14.52 -7.97
CA ASN A 235 15.47 15.92 -8.17
C ASN A 235 16.31 16.93 -7.35
N GLY A 236 17.43 16.48 -6.76
CA GLY A 236 18.33 17.29 -5.90
C GLY A 236 19.50 17.95 -6.60
#